data_AF-A0AAQ3PQM0-F1
#
_entry.id   AF-A0AAQ3PQM0-F1
#
_cell.length_a   1.000
_cell.length_b   1.000
_cell.length_c   1.000
_cell.angle_alpha   90.00
_cell.angle_beta   90.00
_cell.angle_gamma   90.00
#
_symmetry.space_group_name_H-M   'P 1'
#
loop_
_entity.id
_entity.type
_entity.pdbx_description
1 polymer ?
#
loop_
_entity_poly.entity_id
_entity_poly.type
_entity_poly.pdbx_seq_one_letter_code
_entity_poly.pdbx_strand_id
1 'polypeptide(L)'
;MDIDISWNYKLTGSIPEAFGLLENLTFLSFSSNNISGEIPAFIARLPSLWDLDLTSNRFTGTLQADLGKHSDLRFVEKGCAPKATSFGLIPDNNHFNGSISLANNATLHILCLNNNQLRGAVPERLCARGHFRFLIADNNLLNGSIPSDLANYGTLERLSLNNNQLTGTIGSYFTAEQHSRHSSFPNKPSTLPRGHASAPPPPQAAAGEAALLLKIKSSWGDPPALAGWNASAAGAHCDWPYVWCDTEGRVVSLTLIGAGVAGPFLDAIGDLSALTSLDLSNNNISGAFPTALYRRASIEYLGLSHNNLTGELPSDMGLSLGESLIALFLDHNLFSCTIPLSLGSLKRLEMLWLSNNPFDAGELPA
;
A
#
# COMPACT_ATOMS: atom_id res chain seq x y z
N MET A 1 9.16 5.44 -1.61
CA MET A 1 7.82 6.05 -1.62
C MET A 1 6.84 5.00 -2.07
N ASP A 2 5.80 4.75 -1.29
CA ASP A 2 4.80 3.71 -1.54
C ASP A 2 3.42 4.34 -1.70
N ILE A 3 2.73 4.03 -2.81
CA ILE A 3 1.40 4.56 -3.12
C ILE A 3 0.44 3.40 -3.34
N ASP A 4 -0.59 3.29 -2.51
CA ASP A 4 -1.70 2.36 -2.66
C ASP A 4 -3.02 3.12 -2.78
N ILE A 5 -3.63 3.11 -3.97
CA ILE A 5 -4.98 3.65 -4.18
C ILE A 5 -5.94 2.59 -4.73
N SER A 6 -5.64 1.31 -4.46
CA SER A 6 -6.42 0.18 -4.94
C SER A 6 -7.82 0.08 -4.32
N TRP A 7 -8.71 -0.71 -4.93
CA TRP A 7 -10.04 -1.05 -4.38
C TRP A 7 -10.93 0.16 -4.08
N ASN A 8 -10.79 1.25 -4.82
CA ASN A 8 -11.72 2.39 -4.76
C ASN A 8 -12.86 2.28 -5.80
N TYR A 9 -12.73 1.35 -6.77
CA TYR A 9 -13.72 0.93 -7.77
C TYR A 9 -14.17 1.98 -8.80
N LYS A 10 -14.20 3.26 -8.46
CA LYS A 10 -14.67 4.34 -9.35
C LYS A 10 -13.57 5.28 -9.83
N LEU A 11 -12.35 5.21 -9.29
CA LEU A 11 -11.27 6.15 -9.69
C LEU A 11 -11.00 6.03 -11.19
N THR A 12 -10.87 7.17 -11.86
CA THR A 12 -10.69 7.27 -13.32
C THR A 12 -9.39 8.03 -13.65
N GLY A 13 -9.25 8.48 -14.90
CA GLY A 13 -8.07 9.21 -15.37
C GLY A 13 -6.99 8.28 -15.88
N SER A 14 -5.77 8.80 -16.00
CA SER A 14 -4.55 8.09 -16.40
C SER A 14 -3.44 8.33 -15.38
N ILE A 15 -2.35 7.57 -15.48
CA ILE A 15 -1.17 7.78 -14.62
C ILE A 15 -0.54 9.14 -15.00
N PRO A 16 -0.43 10.12 -14.08
CA PRO A 16 0.11 11.44 -14.40
C PRO A 16 1.61 11.42 -14.73
N GLU A 17 2.06 12.24 -15.69
CA GLU A 17 3.49 12.38 -16.04
C GLU A 17 4.37 12.82 -14.85
N ALA A 18 3.79 13.55 -13.89
CA ALA A 18 4.49 13.99 -12.70
C ALA A 18 4.98 12.83 -11.81
N PHE A 19 4.39 11.62 -11.92
CA PHE A 19 4.89 10.44 -11.20
C PHE A 19 6.30 10.05 -11.64
N GLY A 20 6.75 10.51 -12.82
CA GLY A 20 8.13 10.38 -13.26
C GLY A 20 9.16 11.13 -12.39
N LEU A 21 8.72 12.07 -11.54
CA LEU A 21 9.57 12.80 -10.59
C LEU A 21 9.78 12.04 -9.27
N LEU A 22 9.02 10.98 -9.03
CA LEU A 22 9.10 10.19 -7.79
C LEU A 22 10.23 9.17 -7.89
N GLU A 23 11.48 9.62 -7.90
CA GLU A 23 12.67 8.76 -8.10
C GLU A 23 12.79 7.65 -7.05
N ASN A 24 12.31 7.92 -5.83
CA ASN A 24 12.28 6.98 -4.73
C ASN A 24 11.00 6.11 -4.72
N LEU A 25 10.13 6.17 -5.74
CA LEU A 25 8.92 5.35 -5.80
C LEU A 25 9.29 3.87 -5.83
N THR A 26 8.71 3.11 -4.93
CA THR A 26 9.06 1.73 -4.62
C THR A 26 7.86 0.81 -4.84
N PHE A 27 6.67 1.20 -4.38
CA PHE A 27 5.43 0.48 -4.59
C PHE A 27 4.38 1.40 -5.24
N LEU A 28 3.69 0.89 -6.27
CA LEU A 28 2.57 1.59 -6.90
C LEU A 28 1.43 0.62 -7.22
N SER A 29 0.29 0.76 -6.54
CA SER A 29 -0.92 -0.01 -6.83
C SER A 29 -2.11 0.87 -7.16
N PHE A 30 -2.72 0.53 -8.29
CA PHE A 30 -3.94 1.12 -8.82
C PHE A 30 -5.10 0.11 -8.87
N SER A 31 -4.92 -1.10 -8.32
CA SER A 31 -5.79 -2.22 -8.67
C SER A 31 -7.26 -2.02 -8.31
N SER A 32 -8.16 -2.69 -9.02
CA SER A 32 -9.61 -2.62 -8.77
C SER A 32 -10.15 -1.19 -8.82
N ASN A 33 -9.88 -0.51 -9.93
CA ASN A 33 -10.36 0.83 -10.24
C ASN A 33 -10.81 0.92 -11.71
N ASN A 34 -11.06 2.14 -12.18
CA ASN A 34 -11.49 2.43 -13.53
C ASN A 34 -10.47 3.30 -14.29
N ILE A 35 -9.19 3.18 -13.93
CA ILE A 35 -8.07 3.96 -14.50
C ILE A 35 -7.80 3.46 -15.92
N SER A 36 -7.51 4.40 -16.82
CA SER A 36 -7.43 4.18 -18.27
C SER A 36 -6.19 4.84 -18.89
N GLY A 37 -6.02 4.68 -20.19
CA GLY A 37 -4.84 5.17 -20.91
C GLY A 37 -3.72 4.14 -20.96
N GLU A 38 -2.57 4.54 -21.51
CA GLU A 38 -1.39 3.68 -21.64
C GLU A 38 -0.50 3.76 -20.39
N ILE A 39 0.36 2.76 -20.18
CA ILE A 39 1.44 2.82 -19.18
C ILE A 39 2.49 3.84 -19.68
N PRO A 40 2.71 4.97 -18.99
CA PRO A 40 3.68 5.96 -19.43
C PRO A 40 5.12 5.43 -19.44
N ALA A 41 5.94 5.90 -20.39
CA ALA A 41 7.30 5.40 -20.58
C ALA A 41 8.26 5.68 -19.41
N PHE A 42 7.96 6.67 -18.56
CA PHE A 42 8.79 6.94 -17.38
C PHE A 42 8.72 5.80 -16.35
N ILE A 43 7.63 5.03 -16.28
CA ILE A 43 7.49 3.92 -15.32
C ILE A 43 8.62 2.90 -15.51
N ALA A 44 8.99 2.63 -16.76
CA ALA A 44 10.11 1.75 -17.10
C ALA A 44 11.49 2.28 -16.63
N ARG A 45 11.59 3.58 -16.31
CA ARG A 45 12.83 4.26 -15.93
C ARG A 45 12.94 4.57 -14.43
N LEU A 46 11.90 4.35 -13.64
CA LEU A 46 11.92 4.63 -12.20
C LEU A 46 12.87 3.67 -11.49
N PRO A 47 13.99 4.13 -10.92
CA PRO A 47 15.12 3.26 -10.54
C PRO A 47 14.79 2.35 -9.35
N SER A 48 13.93 2.79 -8.45
CA SER A 48 13.56 2.08 -7.22
C SER A 48 12.22 1.36 -7.32
N LEU A 49 11.49 1.52 -8.43
CA LEU A 49 10.17 0.92 -8.56
C LEU A 49 10.33 -0.59 -8.57
N TRP A 50 9.77 -1.20 -7.53
CA TRP A 50 9.78 -2.62 -7.37
C TRP A 50 8.36 -3.18 -7.60
N ASP A 51 7.32 -2.72 -6.93
CA ASP A 51 5.97 -3.27 -7.17
C ASP A 51 5.09 -2.39 -8.06
N LEU A 52 4.45 -3.00 -9.06
CA LEU A 52 3.50 -2.34 -9.95
C LEU A 52 2.26 -3.22 -10.18
N ASP A 53 1.18 -2.86 -9.51
CA ASP A 53 -0.11 -3.55 -9.61
C ASP A 53 -1.14 -2.69 -10.34
N LEU A 54 -1.49 -3.13 -11.55
CA LEU A 54 -2.43 -2.47 -12.45
C LEU A 54 -3.74 -3.25 -12.58
N THR A 55 -3.91 -4.31 -11.79
CA THR A 55 -4.97 -5.32 -11.93
C THR A 55 -6.37 -4.70 -11.95
N SER A 56 -7.28 -5.20 -12.79
CA SER A 56 -8.69 -4.81 -12.80
C SER A 56 -8.88 -3.31 -12.99
N ASN A 57 -8.47 -2.84 -14.16
CA ASN A 57 -8.58 -1.45 -14.62
C ASN A 57 -9.01 -1.41 -16.10
N ARG A 58 -8.87 -0.24 -16.74
CA ARG A 58 -9.15 -0.01 -18.17
C ARG A 58 -7.89 0.40 -18.94
N PHE A 59 -6.69 -0.02 -18.51
CA PHE A 59 -5.45 0.31 -19.20
C PHE A 59 -5.43 -0.27 -20.62
N THR A 60 -4.92 0.51 -21.57
CA THR A 60 -4.80 0.18 -22.99
C THR A 60 -3.34 0.23 -23.45
N GLY A 61 -3.10 0.03 -24.74
CA GLY A 61 -1.75 0.10 -25.33
C GLY A 61 -0.97 -1.20 -25.16
N THR A 62 0.34 -1.12 -25.38
CA THR A 62 1.25 -2.28 -25.34
C THR A 62 2.06 -2.34 -24.05
N LEU A 63 2.45 -3.55 -23.66
CA LEU A 63 3.43 -3.74 -22.59
C LEU A 63 4.83 -3.40 -23.12
N GLN A 64 5.37 -2.28 -22.67
CA GLN A 64 6.66 -1.77 -23.14
C GLN A 64 7.79 -2.77 -22.86
N ALA A 65 8.67 -2.98 -23.86
CA ALA A 65 9.77 -3.94 -23.76
C ALA A 65 10.80 -3.60 -22.68
N ASP A 66 10.86 -2.33 -22.28
CA ASP A 66 11.80 -1.81 -21.29
C ASP A 66 11.25 -1.80 -19.87
N LEU A 67 9.98 -2.18 -19.68
CA LEU A 67 9.34 -2.20 -18.37
C LEU A 67 10.10 -3.15 -17.43
N GLY A 68 10.60 -2.60 -16.32
CA GLY A 68 11.43 -3.29 -15.32
C GLY A 68 12.89 -3.53 -15.73
N LYS A 69 13.40 -2.92 -16.81
CA LYS A 69 14.84 -3.00 -17.15
C LYS A 69 15.72 -2.16 -16.23
N HIS A 70 15.23 -1.00 -15.81
CA HIS A 70 15.99 -0.02 -15.02
C HIS A 70 15.68 -0.08 -13.53
N SER A 71 14.83 -1.00 -13.13
CA SER A 71 14.33 -1.09 -11.76
C SER A 71 14.28 -2.53 -11.32
N ASP A 72 14.40 -2.73 -10.02
CA ASP A 72 14.28 -4.03 -9.38
C ASP A 72 12.79 -4.40 -9.24
N LEU A 73 12.02 -4.46 -10.35
CA LEU A 73 10.59 -4.80 -10.30
C LEU A 73 10.36 -6.14 -9.55
N ARG A 74 9.78 -6.05 -8.34
CA ARG A 74 9.53 -7.09 -7.36
C ARG A 74 8.13 -6.91 -6.73
N PHE A 75 7.46 -8.00 -6.35
CA PHE A 75 6.06 -8.04 -5.89
C PHE A 75 5.92 -8.32 -4.38
N VAL A 76 4.86 -7.78 -3.79
CA VAL A 76 4.20 -8.22 -2.56
C VAL A 76 2.72 -8.56 -2.84
N GLU A 77 2.30 -9.69 -2.27
CA GLU A 77 1.02 -10.41 -2.36
C GLU A 77 -0.26 -9.58 -2.61
N LYS A 78 -1.08 -9.99 -3.62
CA LYS A 78 -2.57 -10.08 -3.53
C LYS A 78 -3.34 -10.71 -4.71
N GLY A 79 -2.78 -10.93 -5.91
CA GLY A 79 -3.63 -11.07 -7.11
C GLY A 79 -3.74 -12.40 -7.89
N CYS A 80 -2.75 -13.29 -7.91
CA CYS A 80 -2.78 -14.45 -8.84
C CYS A 80 -1.98 -15.70 -8.42
N ALA A 81 -1.28 -15.66 -7.29
CA ALA A 81 -0.51 -16.77 -6.76
C ALA A 81 -0.87 -17.03 -5.29
N PRO A 82 -1.05 -18.29 -4.85
CA PRO A 82 -1.21 -18.60 -3.44
C PRO A 82 0.14 -18.46 -2.74
N LYS A 83 0.20 -17.61 -1.70
CA LYS A 83 1.24 -17.52 -0.66
C LYS A 83 2.64 -17.98 -1.10
N ALA A 84 3.42 -17.10 -1.72
CA ALA A 84 4.86 -17.24 -1.82
C ALA A 84 5.54 -15.88 -1.97
N THR A 85 6.66 -15.72 -1.29
CA THR A 85 7.52 -14.52 -1.21
C THR A 85 8.30 -14.26 -2.50
N SER A 86 7.63 -14.01 -3.64
CA SER A 86 8.31 -13.84 -4.94
C SER A 86 7.57 -12.91 -5.91
N PHE A 87 8.30 -12.40 -6.92
CA PHE A 87 8.32 -11.01 -7.42
C PHE A 87 7.66 -10.78 -8.82
N GLY A 88 6.93 -9.70 -9.17
CA GLY A 88 6.22 -9.64 -10.48
C GLY A 88 5.49 -8.35 -10.91
N LEU A 89 5.03 -8.36 -12.17
CA LEU A 89 4.17 -7.37 -12.83
C LEU A 89 2.77 -7.97 -13.02
N ILE A 90 1.72 -7.25 -12.61
CA ILE A 90 0.34 -7.75 -12.66
C ILE A 90 -0.61 -6.72 -13.33
N PRO A 91 -0.78 -6.78 -14.66
CA PRO A 91 -1.75 -6.01 -15.42
C PRO A 91 -3.02 -6.82 -15.75
N ASP A 92 -3.36 -7.82 -14.95
CA ASP A 92 -4.55 -8.67 -15.14
C ASP A 92 -5.84 -7.83 -15.30
N ASN A 93 -6.80 -8.35 -16.05
CA ASN A 93 -8.13 -7.74 -16.21
C ASN A 93 -8.05 -6.28 -16.73
N ASN A 94 -7.43 -6.10 -17.90
CA ASN A 94 -7.29 -4.80 -18.56
C ASN A 94 -7.59 -4.93 -20.07
N HIS A 95 -7.20 -3.93 -20.85
CA HIS A 95 -7.34 -3.90 -22.31
C HIS A 95 -5.97 -3.83 -23.01
N PHE A 96 -4.92 -4.38 -22.41
CA PHE A 96 -3.58 -4.42 -23.03
C PHE A 96 -3.60 -5.25 -24.31
N ASN A 97 -2.93 -4.75 -25.34
CA ASN A 97 -2.85 -5.37 -26.67
C ASN A 97 -1.39 -5.52 -27.13
N GLY A 98 -1.21 -5.96 -28.38
CA GLY A 98 0.12 -6.19 -28.95
C GLY A 98 0.79 -7.44 -28.38
N SER A 99 2.09 -7.60 -28.66
CA SER A 99 2.87 -8.76 -28.21
C SER A 99 3.47 -8.58 -26.83
N ILE A 100 3.60 -9.69 -26.08
CA ILE A 100 4.39 -9.73 -24.86
C ILE A 100 5.85 -9.44 -25.26
N SER A 101 6.38 -8.29 -24.90
CA SER A 101 7.71 -7.84 -25.37
C SER A 101 8.76 -7.81 -24.25
N LEU A 102 8.49 -8.49 -23.12
CA LEU A 102 9.29 -8.50 -21.89
C LEU A 102 10.46 -9.51 -21.90
N ALA A 103 10.78 -10.10 -23.06
CA ALA A 103 11.66 -11.27 -23.22
C ALA A 103 13.11 -11.11 -22.75
N ASN A 104 13.53 -9.90 -22.36
CA ASN A 104 14.89 -9.58 -21.92
C ASN A 104 14.93 -8.90 -20.53
N ASN A 105 13.83 -8.94 -19.77
CA ASN A 105 13.84 -8.42 -18.41
C ASN A 105 14.52 -9.44 -17.47
N ALA A 106 15.65 -9.05 -16.90
CA ALA A 106 16.49 -9.92 -16.06
C ALA A 106 15.96 -10.13 -14.64
N THR A 107 15.01 -9.31 -14.18
CA THR A 107 14.56 -9.27 -12.77
C THR A 107 13.15 -9.84 -12.58
N LEU A 108 12.39 -10.05 -13.67
CA LEU A 108 11.01 -10.51 -13.60
C LEU A 108 10.90 -12.00 -13.19
N HIS A 109 10.14 -12.30 -12.13
CA HIS A 109 9.88 -13.68 -11.70
C HIS A 109 8.44 -14.14 -12.00
N ILE A 110 7.48 -13.23 -11.91
CA ILE A 110 6.05 -13.51 -12.08
C ILE A 110 5.49 -12.53 -13.11
N LEU A 111 4.76 -13.07 -14.07
CA LEU A 111 4.01 -12.30 -15.05
C LEU A 111 2.59 -12.87 -15.11
N CYS A 112 1.66 -12.10 -14.57
CA CYS A 112 0.23 -12.36 -14.65
C CYS A 112 -0.34 -11.40 -15.70
N LEU A 113 -1.01 -11.91 -16.72
CA LEU A 113 -1.53 -11.14 -17.86
C LEU A 113 -2.99 -11.52 -18.18
N ASN A 114 -3.69 -12.15 -17.25
CA ASN A 114 -4.99 -12.75 -17.51
C ASN A 114 -5.99 -11.72 -18.01
N ASN A 115 -6.93 -12.15 -18.86
CA ASN A 115 -8.07 -11.34 -19.29
C ASN A 115 -7.63 -10.00 -19.91
N ASN A 116 -6.83 -10.08 -20.97
CA ASN A 116 -6.38 -8.95 -21.77
C ASN A 116 -6.62 -9.24 -23.27
N GLN A 117 -6.12 -8.36 -24.15
CA GLN A 117 -6.23 -8.47 -25.61
C GLN A 117 -4.86 -8.76 -26.26
N LEU A 118 -3.93 -9.38 -25.53
CA LEU A 118 -2.56 -9.62 -25.99
C LEU A 118 -2.54 -10.61 -27.16
N ARG A 119 -1.71 -10.34 -28.16
CA ARG A 119 -1.58 -11.09 -29.42
C ARG A 119 -0.14 -11.57 -29.62
N GLY A 120 0.08 -12.37 -30.66
CA GLY A 120 1.42 -12.85 -31.03
C GLY A 120 1.87 -14.04 -30.19
N ALA A 121 3.11 -14.46 -30.39
CA ALA A 121 3.68 -15.62 -29.74
C ALA A 121 4.04 -15.36 -28.28
N VAL A 122 4.01 -16.42 -27.46
CA VAL A 122 4.69 -16.42 -26.16
C VAL A 122 6.19 -16.23 -26.42
N PRO A 123 6.87 -15.26 -25.79
CA PRO A 123 8.23 -14.93 -26.17
C PRO A 123 9.23 -16.04 -25.85
N GLU A 124 10.11 -16.31 -26.81
CA GLU A 124 11.30 -17.10 -26.53
C GLU A 124 12.17 -16.38 -25.48
N ARG A 125 12.92 -17.15 -24.68
CA ARG A 125 13.89 -16.64 -23.69
C ARG A 125 13.31 -15.86 -22.50
N LEU A 126 12.00 -15.85 -22.27
CA LEU A 126 11.41 -15.27 -21.06
C LEU A 126 12.04 -15.82 -19.76
N CYS A 127 12.42 -17.10 -19.78
CA CYS A 127 13.07 -17.80 -18.67
C CYS A 127 14.60 -17.89 -18.78
N ALA A 128 15.24 -17.27 -19.78
CA ALA A 128 16.66 -17.48 -20.11
C ALA A 128 17.65 -17.08 -18.99
N ARG A 129 17.20 -16.30 -18.00
CA ARG A 129 18.00 -15.89 -16.84
C ARG A 129 17.77 -16.75 -15.59
N GLY A 130 16.89 -17.75 -15.64
CA GLY A 130 16.74 -18.75 -14.57
C GLY A 130 16.07 -18.26 -13.29
N HIS A 131 15.34 -17.16 -13.31
CA HIS A 131 14.62 -16.62 -12.14
C HIS A 131 13.09 -16.64 -12.31
N PHE A 132 12.62 -16.92 -13.52
CA PHE A 132 11.21 -16.80 -13.90
C PHE A 132 10.41 -18.00 -13.40
N ARG A 133 9.39 -17.75 -12.57
CA ARG A 133 8.61 -18.74 -11.84
C ARG A 133 7.20 -18.92 -12.37
N PHE A 134 6.47 -17.82 -12.60
CA PHE A 134 5.05 -17.90 -12.98
C PHE A 134 4.79 -17.13 -14.27
N LEU A 135 4.23 -17.81 -15.28
CA LEU A 135 3.60 -17.20 -16.43
C LEU A 135 2.12 -17.59 -16.42
N ILE A 136 1.24 -16.63 -16.16
CA ILE A 136 -0.20 -16.83 -16.13
C ILE A 136 -0.81 -15.82 -17.11
N ALA A 137 -1.22 -16.25 -18.29
CA ALA A 137 -1.75 -15.39 -19.36
C ALA A 137 -3.02 -15.98 -19.98
N ASP A 138 -3.93 -16.47 -19.13
CA ASP A 138 -5.22 -17.01 -19.54
C ASP A 138 -6.10 -15.93 -20.19
N ASN A 139 -7.02 -16.34 -21.07
CA ASN A 139 -8.02 -15.46 -21.69
C ASN A 139 -7.38 -14.27 -22.44
N ASN A 140 -6.57 -14.58 -23.45
CA ASN A 140 -5.92 -13.61 -24.34
C ASN A 140 -6.07 -14.06 -25.81
N LEU A 141 -5.37 -13.39 -26.73
CA LEU A 141 -5.33 -13.71 -28.17
C LEU A 141 -3.94 -14.22 -28.60
N LEU A 142 -3.18 -14.82 -27.68
CA LEU A 142 -1.83 -15.33 -27.96
C LEU A 142 -1.90 -16.48 -28.97
N ASN A 143 -0.97 -16.52 -29.93
CA ASN A 143 -0.94 -17.49 -31.01
C ASN A 143 0.46 -18.12 -31.20
N GLY A 144 0.64 -18.95 -32.23
CA GLY A 144 1.90 -19.68 -32.42
C GLY A 144 2.05 -20.84 -31.45
N SER A 145 3.26 -21.39 -31.31
CA SER A 145 3.56 -22.52 -30.42
C SER A 145 4.11 -22.07 -29.08
N ILE A 146 3.91 -22.88 -28.03
CA ILE A 146 4.60 -22.70 -26.74
C ILE A 146 6.10 -22.94 -26.94
N PRO A 147 6.99 -21.98 -26.63
CA PRO A 147 8.43 -22.15 -26.79
C PRO A 147 8.96 -23.36 -26.03
N SER A 148 9.74 -24.22 -26.70
CA SER A 148 10.38 -25.40 -26.09
C SER A 148 11.27 -25.05 -24.89
N ASP A 149 11.85 -23.87 -24.93
CA ASP A 149 12.70 -23.31 -23.90
C ASP A 149 11.96 -23.23 -22.55
N LEU A 150 10.65 -22.94 -22.51
CA LEU A 150 9.88 -22.83 -21.26
C LEU A 150 9.89 -24.13 -20.43
N ALA A 151 10.05 -25.28 -21.07
CA ALA A 151 10.13 -26.58 -20.42
C ALA A 151 11.53 -27.00 -19.97
N ASN A 152 12.56 -26.36 -20.52
CA ASN A 152 13.95 -26.66 -20.17
C ASN A 152 14.44 -25.87 -18.94
N TYR A 153 13.61 -25.00 -18.35
CA TYR A 153 13.99 -24.20 -17.18
C TYR A 153 13.29 -24.70 -15.91
N GLY A 154 14.07 -25.33 -15.02
CA GLY A 154 13.59 -25.87 -13.74
C GLY A 154 13.14 -24.84 -12.69
N THR A 155 13.06 -23.55 -13.04
CA THR A 155 12.57 -22.48 -12.15
C THR A 155 11.12 -22.12 -12.41
N LEU A 156 10.54 -22.52 -13.55
CA LEU A 156 9.13 -22.30 -13.84
C LEU A 156 8.28 -23.23 -12.97
N GLU A 157 7.60 -22.63 -12.01
CA GLU A 157 6.74 -23.31 -11.04
C GLU A 157 5.28 -23.35 -11.52
N ARG A 158 4.83 -22.35 -12.30
CA ARG A 158 3.45 -22.28 -12.80
C ARG A 158 3.37 -21.71 -14.22
N LEU A 159 2.68 -22.45 -15.08
CA LEU A 159 2.34 -22.03 -16.44
C LEU A 159 0.84 -22.18 -16.66
N SER A 160 0.16 -21.08 -17.00
CA SER A 160 -1.25 -21.07 -17.37
C SER A 160 -1.43 -20.21 -18.62
N LEU A 161 -1.95 -20.81 -19.69
CA LEU A 161 -2.11 -20.17 -21.01
C LEU A 161 -3.48 -20.53 -21.64
N ASN A 162 -4.45 -20.88 -20.80
CA ASN A 162 -5.78 -21.32 -21.21
C ASN A 162 -6.51 -20.23 -22.01
N ASN A 163 -7.46 -20.64 -22.86
CA ASN A 163 -8.29 -19.72 -23.64
C ASN A 163 -7.47 -18.70 -24.44
N ASN A 164 -6.51 -19.21 -25.21
CA ASN A 164 -5.72 -18.50 -26.21
C ASN A 164 -5.86 -19.17 -27.59
N GLN A 165 -5.16 -18.65 -28.60
CA GLN A 165 -5.10 -19.17 -29.98
C GLN A 165 -3.80 -19.97 -30.25
N LEU A 166 -3.25 -20.61 -29.21
CA LEU A 166 -2.01 -21.36 -29.28
C LEU A 166 -2.17 -22.65 -30.11
N THR A 167 -1.09 -23.03 -30.77
CA THR A 167 -0.99 -24.19 -31.67
C THR A 167 0.18 -25.08 -31.26
N GLY A 168 0.24 -26.32 -31.77
CA GLY A 168 1.26 -27.30 -31.37
C GLY A 168 0.85 -28.13 -30.14
N THR A 169 1.67 -29.13 -29.81
CA THR A 169 1.37 -30.08 -28.73
C THR A 169 2.13 -29.73 -27.44
N ILE A 170 1.40 -29.58 -26.34
CA ILE A 170 1.97 -29.41 -24.98
C ILE A 170 2.80 -30.65 -24.57
N GLY A 171 2.44 -31.81 -25.13
CA GLY A 171 2.84 -33.15 -24.70
C GLY A 171 4.27 -33.62 -25.04
N SER A 172 5.23 -32.74 -25.33
CA SER A 172 6.65 -33.14 -25.40
C SER A 172 7.55 -32.41 -24.39
N TYR A 173 6.97 -31.53 -23.58
CA TYR A 173 7.71 -30.53 -22.81
C TYR A 173 7.45 -30.62 -21.29
N PHE A 174 6.33 -31.20 -20.87
CA PHE A 174 6.03 -31.42 -19.45
C PHE A 174 5.71 -32.89 -19.21
N THR A 175 6.64 -33.65 -18.65
CA THR A 175 6.31 -34.95 -18.05
C THR A 175 5.43 -34.71 -16.85
N ALA A 176 4.29 -35.40 -16.79
CA ALA A 176 3.37 -35.35 -15.67
C ALA A 176 4.04 -35.93 -14.42
N GLU A 177 4.69 -35.09 -13.62
CA GLU A 177 5.01 -35.31 -12.21
C GLU A 177 5.63 -34.05 -11.61
N GLN A 178 4.83 -33.23 -10.92
CA GLN A 178 5.34 -32.39 -9.86
C GLN A 178 4.57 -32.71 -8.58
N HIS A 179 5.28 -33.42 -7.71
CA HIS A 179 4.82 -33.91 -6.42
C HIS A 179 4.49 -32.75 -5.47
N SER A 180 3.26 -32.76 -4.96
CA SER A 180 2.85 -32.05 -3.75
C SER A 180 3.50 -32.68 -2.51
N ARG A 181 4.38 -31.95 -1.81
CA ARG A 181 4.93 -32.21 -0.45
C ARG A 181 5.55 -30.88 0.06
N HIS A 182 5.52 -30.38 1.31
CA HIS A 182 5.05 -30.74 2.67
C HIS A 182 5.02 -29.39 3.45
N SER A 183 3.95 -28.98 4.14
CA SER A 183 3.65 -29.05 5.60
C SER A 183 4.73 -28.61 6.64
N SER A 184 4.28 -27.69 7.53
CA SER A 184 4.53 -27.50 8.99
C SER A 184 5.86 -26.93 9.53
N PHE A 185 5.80 -26.05 10.56
CA PHE A 185 6.61 -26.02 11.82
C PHE A 185 6.15 -24.88 12.82
N PRO A 186 6.56 -24.84 14.12
CA PRO A 186 5.67 -24.67 15.29
C PRO A 186 5.91 -23.44 16.24
N ASN A 187 5.00 -23.27 17.23
CA ASN A 187 5.04 -22.66 18.60
C ASN A 187 5.78 -21.33 18.98
N LYS A 188 5.06 -20.52 19.79
CA LYS A 188 5.40 -19.36 20.68
C LYS A 188 6.32 -19.75 21.88
N PRO A 189 6.73 -18.88 22.85
CA PRO A 189 6.98 -17.42 22.93
C PRO A 189 8.39 -17.04 23.49
N SER A 190 8.76 -15.73 23.57
CA SER A 190 9.16 -15.01 24.81
C SER A 190 10.18 -13.84 24.67
N THR A 191 9.96 -12.84 25.54
CA THR A 191 10.87 -11.81 26.09
C THR A 191 11.30 -10.58 25.26
N LEU A 192 10.85 -9.41 25.74
CA LEU A 192 11.49 -8.10 25.55
C LEU A 192 12.38 -7.79 26.76
N PRO A 193 13.52 -7.09 26.61
CA PRO A 193 14.33 -6.63 27.73
C PRO A 193 13.73 -5.40 28.42
N ARG A 194 13.92 -5.34 29.75
CA ARG A 194 13.70 -4.17 30.61
C ARG A 194 14.87 -3.18 30.50
N GLY A 195 14.55 -1.89 30.54
CA GLY A 195 15.46 -0.76 30.84
C GLY A 195 15.05 0.47 30.03
N HIS A 196 14.87 1.68 30.55
CA HIS A 196 15.32 2.30 31.79
C HIS A 196 14.29 3.31 32.32
N ALA A 197 14.25 3.47 33.65
CA ALA A 197 13.54 4.56 34.30
C ALA A 197 14.24 5.90 33.96
N SER A 198 13.52 6.80 33.32
CA SER A 198 13.91 8.21 33.15
C SER A 198 13.42 9.04 34.33
N ALA A 199 14.22 10.04 34.71
CA ALA A 199 13.91 10.98 35.78
C ALA A 199 12.59 11.72 35.54
N PRO A 200 11.86 12.13 36.60
CA PRO A 200 10.57 12.78 36.46
C PRO A 200 10.69 14.12 35.70
N PRO A 201 9.82 14.37 34.71
CA PRO A 201 9.82 15.63 33.96
C PRO A 201 9.37 16.81 34.85
N PRO A 202 9.67 18.05 34.46
CA PRO A 202 9.28 19.23 35.22
C PRO A 202 7.74 19.31 35.39
N PRO A 203 7.25 19.71 36.59
CA PRO A 203 5.85 19.53 37.00
C PRO A 203 4.79 20.31 36.21
N GLN A 204 5.19 21.22 35.32
CA GLN A 204 4.27 22.14 34.63
C GLN A 204 3.83 21.67 33.25
N ALA A 205 4.70 21.00 32.47
CA ALA A 205 4.32 20.39 31.19
C ALA A 205 3.48 19.12 31.41
N ALA A 206 3.89 18.30 32.38
CA ALA A 206 3.25 17.02 32.69
C ALA A 206 1.80 17.12 33.17
N ALA A 207 1.41 18.22 33.83
CA ALA A 207 0.05 18.41 34.32
C ALA A 207 -0.95 18.74 33.19
N GLY A 208 -0.52 19.43 32.14
CA GLY A 208 -1.37 19.79 30.99
C GLY A 208 -1.63 18.62 30.06
N GLU A 209 -0.58 17.87 29.72
CA GLU A 209 -0.64 16.70 28.83
C GLU A 209 -1.53 15.59 29.40
N ALA A 210 -1.31 15.21 30.66
CA ALA A 210 -2.12 14.22 31.35
C ALA A 210 -3.61 14.61 31.39
N ALA A 211 -3.91 15.90 31.59
CA ALA A 211 -5.29 16.40 31.59
C ALA A 211 -5.94 16.30 30.20
N LEU A 212 -5.20 16.60 29.13
CA LEU A 212 -5.68 16.43 27.75
C LEU A 212 -5.97 14.96 27.44
N LEU A 213 -5.06 14.05 27.81
CA LEU A 213 -5.24 12.60 27.63
C LEU A 213 -6.46 12.07 28.39
N LEU A 214 -6.67 12.49 29.64
CA LEU A 214 -7.87 12.11 30.41
C LEU A 214 -9.16 12.67 29.80
N LYS A 215 -9.11 13.89 29.24
CA LYS A 215 -10.23 14.47 28.49
C LYS A 215 -10.53 13.66 27.23
N ILE A 216 -9.50 13.25 26.48
CA ILE A 216 -9.64 12.37 25.30
C ILE A 216 -10.31 11.05 25.69
N LYS A 217 -9.80 10.38 26.73
CA LYS A 217 -10.36 9.12 27.25
C LYS A 217 -11.83 9.23 27.62
N SER A 218 -12.18 10.21 28.44
CA SER A 218 -13.56 10.42 28.88
C SER A 218 -14.50 10.81 27.73
N SER A 219 -14.01 11.56 26.74
CA SER A 219 -14.80 11.95 25.57
C SER A 219 -15.12 10.75 24.65
N TRP A 220 -14.28 9.72 24.65
CA TRP A 220 -14.56 8.43 23.99
C TRP A 220 -15.33 7.44 24.88
N GLY A 221 -15.84 7.88 26.03
CA GLY A 221 -16.65 7.05 26.91
C GLY A 221 -15.86 6.05 27.74
N ASP A 222 -14.63 6.39 28.12
CA ASP A 222 -13.76 5.59 28.99
C ASP A 222 -13.56 4.14 28.51
N PRO A 223 -13.03 3.95 27.29
CA PRO A 223 -12.83 2.63 26.71
C PRO A 223 -11.91 1.76 27.60
N PRO A 224 -12.19 0.46 27.78
CA PRO A 224 -11.43 -0.41 28.68
C PRO A 224 -9.91 -0.44 28.41
N ALA A 225 -9.50 -0.32 27.14
CA ALA A 225 -8.10 -0.26 26.75
C ALA A 225 -7.34 0.89 27.43
N LEU A 226 -8.03 1.99 27.75
CA LEU A 226 -7.44 3.19 28.38
C LEU A 226 -7.64 3.20 29.90
N ALA A 227 -8.00 2.08 30.53
CA ALA A 227 -8.16 1.99 31.98
C ALA A 227 -6.89 2.43 32.74
N GLY A 228 -5.71 2.22 32.17
CA GLY A 228 -4.42 2.63 32.75
C GLY A 228 -4.19 4.14 32.82
N TRP A 229 -4.94 4.95 32.07
CA TRP A 229 -4.84 6.41 32.12
C TRP A 229 -5.60 6.91 33.35
N ASN A 230 -4.88 7.30 34.39
CA ASN A 230 -5.44 7.58 35.72
C ASN A 230 -4.99 8.93 36.27
N ALA A 231 -5.95 9.76 36.68
CA ALA A 231 -5.73 11.06 37.30
C ALA A 231 -4.84 11.00 38.55
N SER A 232 -4.90 9.93 39.34
CA SER A 232 -4.04 9.78 40.52
C SER A 232 -2.55 9.59 40.19
N ALA A 233 -2.24 9.24 38.94
CA ALA A 233 -0.88 9.05 38.43
C ALA A 233 -0.57 9.99 37.24
N ALA A 234 -1.20 11.18 37.20
CA ALA A 234 -1.02 12.16 36.12
C ALA A 234 0.45 12.57 35.89
N GLY A 235 1.27 12.59 36.94
CA GLY A 235 2.71 12.87 36.84
C GLY A 235 3.52 11.82 36.08
N ALA A 236 2.95 10.64 35.82
CA ALA A 236 3.56 9.52 35.11
C ALA A 236 2.81 9.19 33.80
N HIS A 237 2.17 10.18 33.17
CA HIS A 237 1.38 9.98 31.95
C HIS A 237 2.19 9.42 30.76
N CYS A 238 3.51 9.63 30.73
CA CYS A 238 4.39 9.03 29.73
C CYS A 238 4.59 7.52 29.91
N ASP A 239 4.27 6.97 31.07
CA ASP A 239 4.26 5.52 31.33
C ASP A 239 2.87 4.90 31.04
N TRP A 240 1.88 5.72 30.64
CA TRP A 240 0.57 5.21 30.31
C TRP A 240 0.62 4.37 29.03
N PRO A 241 -0.18 3.29 28.94
CA PRO A 241 -0.27 2.52 27.71
C PRO A 241 -0.58 3.42 26.52
N TYR A 242 0.07 3.17 25.38
CA TYR A 242 -0.14 3.88 24.11
C TYR A 242 0.38 5.32 24.04
N VAL A 243 1.07 5.82 25.06
CA VAL A 243 1.61 7.19 25.11
C VAL A 243 3.13 7.15 25.03
N TRP A 244 3.71 7.99 24.17
CA TRP A 244 5.15 8.28 24.17
C TRP A 244 5.37 9.78 24.28
N CYS A 245 6.34 10.15 25.10
CA CYS A 245 6.72 11.53 25.33
C CYS A 245 8.16 11.82 24.90
N ASP A 246 8.47 13.09 24.68
CA ASP A 246 9.84 13.57 24.62
C ASP A 246 10.48 13.70 26.03
N THR A 247 11.71 14.20 26.07
CA THR A 247 12.47 14.42 27.32
C THR A 247 11.86 15.49 28.23
N GLU A 248 10.98 16.34 27.71
CA GLU A 248 10.28 17.37 28.48
C GLU A 248 8.92 16.87 29.02
N GLY A 249 8.53 15.64 28.68
CA GLY A 249 7.27 15.04 29.08
C GLY A 249 6.08 15.53 28.24
N ARG A 250 6.31 16.00 27.00
CA ARG A 250 5.24 16.35 26.05
C ARG A 250 4.90 15.15 25.19
N VAL A 251 3.62 14.93 24.88
CA VAL A 251 3.18 13.77 24.10
C VAL A 251 3.59 13.95 22.63
N VAL A 252 4.45 13.06 22.14
CA VAL A 252 4.95 13.06 20.76
C VAL A 252 4.33 11.97 19.90
N SER A 253 3.91 10.86 20.51
CA SER A 253 3.23 9.77 19.81
C SER A 253 2.07 9.19 20.61
N LEU A 254 0.97 8.94 19.91
CA LEU A 254 -0.17 8.16 20.39
C LEU A 254 -0.45 7.00 19.42
N THR A 255 -0.46 5.77 19.93
CA THR A 255 -0.66 4.56 19.11
C THR A 255 -1.78 3.71 19.70
N LEU A 256 -3.02 4.02 19.33
CA LEU A 256 -4.24 3.42 19.86
C LEU A 256 -4.82 2.36 18.91
N ILE A 257 -3.97 1.57 18.27
CA ILE A 257 -4.38 0.56 17.28
C ILE A 257 -5.25 -0.49 17.94
N GLY A 258 -6.46 -0.74 17.43
CA GLY A 258 -7.33 -1.80 17.98
C GLY A 258 -7.81 -1.54 19.40
N ALA A 259 -7.76 -0.30 19.89
CA ALA A 259 -8.12 0.05 21.25
C ALA A 259 -9.65 0.01 21.51
N GLY A 260 -10.45 -0.19 20.47
CA GLY A 260 -11.91 -0.20 20.53
C GLY A 260 -12.49 1.18 20.79
N VAL A 261 -11.77 2.25 20.43
CA VAL A 261 -12.30 3.62 20.53
C VAL A 261 -13.36 3.84 19.44
N ALA A 262 -14.41 4.58 19.78
CA ALA A 262 -15.56 4.78 18.90
C ALA A 262 -16.11 6.21 18.99
N GLY A 263 -16.76 6.66 17.91
CA GLY A 263 -17.32 8.01 17.80
C GLY A 263 -16.43 8.96 17.02
N PRO A 264 -16.74 10.27 16.99
CA PRO A 264 -16.00 11.21 16.16
C PRO A 264 -14.54 11.39 16.62
N PHE A 265 -13.70 11.83 15.69
CA PHE A 265 -12.38 12.36 16.07
C PHE A 265 -12.54 13.55 17.02
N LEU A 266 -11.63 13.66 18.00
CA LEU A 266 -11.70 14.67 19.06
C LEU A 266 -10.69 15.79 18.83
N ASP A 267 -11.15 17.03 18.73
CA ASP A 267 -10.30 18.22 18.57
C ASP A 267 -9.20 18.34 19.63
N ALA A 268 -9.44 17.81 20.84
CA ALA A 268 -8.47 17.81 21.94
C ALA A 268 -7.16 17.08 21.60
N ILE A 269 -7.17 16.14 20.65
CA ILE A 269 -5.95 15.48 20.15
C ILE A 269 -5.08 16.50 19.40
N GLY A 270 -5.69 17.43 18.66
CA GLY A 270 -5.00 18.51 17.95
C GLY A 270 -4.39 19.58 18.87
N ASP A 271 -4.71 19.58 20.16
CA ASP A 271 -4.12 20.48 21.15
C ASP A 271 -2.79 19.93 21.74
N LEU A 272 -2.42 18.67 21.43
CA LEU A 272 -1.13 18.07 21.78
C LEU A 272 -0.01 18.64 20.88
N SER A 273 0.58 19.75 21.32
CA SER A 273 1.46 20.57 20.47
C SER A 273 2.78 19.93 20.03
N ALA A 274 3.21 18.85 20.70
CA ALA A 274 4.42 18.12 20.33
C ALA A 274 4.12 16.85 19.52
N LEU A 275 2.84 16.57 19.23
CA LEU A 275 2.42 15.35 18.54
C LEU A 275 2.93 15.35 17.10
N THR A 276 3.72 14.33 16.77
CA THR A 276 4.25 14.09 15.42
C THR A 276 3.76 12.76 14.84
N SER A 277 3.38 11.81 15.70
CA SER A 277 2.91 10.48 15.29
C SER A 277 1.57 10.15 15.94
N LEU A 278 0.58 9.85 15.11
CA LEU A 278 -0.74 9.43 15.56
C LEU A 278 -1.20 8.21 14.78
N ASP A 279 -1.46 7.12 15.48
CA ASP A 279 -2.05 5.92 14.90
C ASP A 279 -3.32 5.53 15.66
N LEU A 280 -4.47 5.66 14.99
CA LEU A 280 -5.78 5.28 15.48
C LEU A 280 -6.39 4.15 14.63
N SER A 281 -5.54 3.38 13.93
CA SER A 281 -6.02 2.35 13.00
C SER A 281 -6.77 1.22 13.70
N ASN A 282 -7.67 0.53 12.98
CA ASN A 282 -8.47 -0.59 13.50
C ASN A 282 -9.36 -0.19 14.68
N ASN A 283 -10.09 0.92 14.56
CA ASN A 283 -11.05 1.36 15.56
C ASN A 283 -12.42 1.61 14.89
N ASN A 284 -13.34 2.24 15.62
CA ASN A 284 -14.67 2.59 15.11
C ASN A 284 -14.87 4.11 15.11
N ILE A 285 -13.81 4.85 14.72
CA ILE A 285 -13.83 6.31 14.65
C ILE A 285 -14.67 6.73 13.44
N SER A 286 -15.54 7.72 13.63
CA SER A 286 -16.44 8.24 12.60
C SER A 286 -16.29 9.74 12.38
N GLY A 287 -17.07 10.30 11.45
CA GLY A 287 -17.00 11.72 11.09
C GLY A 287 -15.98 12.00 10.00
N ALA A 288 -15.69 13.28 9.77
CA ALA A 288 -14.81 13.73 8.68
C ALA A 288 -13.32 13.59 9.01
N PHE A 289 -12.47 13.86 8.01
CA PHE A 289 -11.02 13.95 8.20
C PHE A 289 -10.68 14.94 9.33
N PRO A 290 -9.73 14.61 10.24
CA PRO A 290 -9.48 15.40 11.45
C PRO A 290 -8.63 16.66 11.19
N THR A 291 -9.26 17.71 10.66
CA THR A 291 -8.62 19.02 10.41
C THR A 291 -8.14 19.73 11.67
N ALA A 292 -8.60 19.31 12.86
CA ALA A 292 -8.06 19.77 14.14
C ALA A 292 -6.54 19.55 14.27
N LEU A 293 -5.99 18.55 13.57
CA LEU A 293 -4.55 18.29 13.51
C LEU A 293 -3.77 19.42 12.84
N TYR A 294 -4.41 20.30 12.06
CA TYR A 294 -3.75 21.45 11.43
C TYR A 294 -3.30 22.51 12.45
N ARG A 295 -3.87 22.50 13.66
CA ARG A 295 -3.77 23.65 14.57
C ARG A 295 -2.40 23.77 15.22
N ARG A 296 -1.96 22.73 15.94
CA ARG A 296 -0.73 22.76 16.76
C ARG A 296 0.18 21.56 16.56
N ALA A 297 -0.28 20.52 15.88
CA ALA A 297 0.50 19.33 15.66
C ALA A 297 1.32 19.48 14.37
N SER A 298 2.56 18.99 14.39
CA SER A 298 3.41 18.88 13.19
C SER A 298 3.47 17.41 12.81
N ILE A 299 2.33 16.87 12.35
CA ILE A 299 2.16 15.45 12.11
C ILE A 299 3.07 15.00 10.95
N GLU A 300 3.90 14.01 11.24
CA GLU A 300 4.74 13.31 10.28
C GLU A 300 4.13 11.94 9.91
N TYR A 301 3.50 11.27 10.88
CA TYR A 301 2.83 9.99 10.68
C TYR A 301 1.36 10.07 11.11
N LEU A 302 0.44 9.78 10.19
CA LEU A 302 -0.99 9.73 10.46
C LEU A 302 -1.59 8.39 9.97
N GLY A 303 -1.89 7.49 10.90
CA GLY A 303 -2.61 6.25 10.67
C GLY A 303 -4.06 6.34 11.14
N LEU A 304 -5.01 6.25 10.21
CA LEU A 304 -6.45 6.22 10.48
C LEU A 304 -7.14 5.04 9.79
N SER A 305 -6.39 4.06 9.30
CA SER A 305 -6.90 2.94 8.51
C SER A 305 -7.89 2.07 9.28
N HIS A 306 -8.79 1.39 8.58
CA HIS A 306 -9.81 0.53 9.19
C HIS A 306 -10.63 1.26 10.27
N ASN A 307 -11.36 2.30 9.83
CA ASN A 307 -12.29 3.07 10.65
C ASN A 307 -13.56 3.37 9.82
N ASN A 308 -14.44 4.22 10.36
CA ASN A 308 -15.70 4.62 9.74
C ASN A 308 -15.69 6.11 9.37
N LEU A 309 -14.53 6.67 9.00
CA LEU A 309 -14.39 8.07 8.60
C LEU A 309 -15.07 8.31 7.24
N THR A 310 -15.80 9.41 7.11
CA THR A 310 -16.63 9.76 5.95
C THR A 310 -16.28 11.15 5.41
N GLY A 311 -16.97 11.57 4.34
CA GLY A 311 -16.81 12.91 3.76
C GLY A 311 -15.64 12.99 2.78
N GLU A 312 -15.29 14.20 2.37
CA GLU A 312 -14.19 14.45 1.44
C GLU A 312 -12.85 14.64 2.17
N LEU A 313 -11.75 14.35 1.47
CA LEU A 313 -10.43 14.76 1.93
C LEU A 313 -10.28 16.28 1.74
N PRO A 314 -9.78 17.02 2.73
CA PRO A 314 -9.73 18.48 2.67
C PRO A 314 -8.82 19.00 1.54
N SER A 315 -9.33 19.93 0.75
CA SER A 315 -8.60 20.53 -0.39
C SER A 315 -7.41 21.42 0.01
N ASP A 316 -7.31 21.78 1.29
CA ASP A 316 -6.22 22.54 1.87
C ASP A 316 -5.20 21.65 2.61
N MET A 317 -5.37 20.33 2.64
CA MET A 317 -4.47 19.43 3.37
C MET A 317 -3.02 19.52 2.90
N GLY A 318 -2.81 19.81 1.60
CA GLY A 318 -1.48 20.02 1.03
C GLY A 318 -0.76 21.23 1.62
N LEU A 319 -1.50 22.30 1.92
CA LEU A 319 -0.96 23.51 2.56
C LEU A 319 -0.73 23.27 4.06
N SER A 320 -1.65 22.56 4.71
CA SER A 320 -1.63 22.40 6.18
C SER A 320 -0.68 21.30 6.66
N LEU A 321 -0.47 20.24 5.87
CA LEU A 321 0.35 19.07 6.24
C LEU A 321 1.60 18.89 5.37
N GLY A 322 1.74 19.62 4.26
CA GLY A 322 2.75 19.34 3.22
C GLY A 322 4.21 19.53 3.62
N GLU A 323 4.48 20.29 4.67
CA GLU A 323 5.84 20.54 5.17
C GLU A 323 6.30 19.51 6.21
N SER A 324 5.38 18.69 6.76
CA SER A 324 5.70 17.71 7.81
C SER A 324 5.38 16.27 7.45
N LEU A 325 4.28 16.02 6.73
CA LEU A 325 3.73 14.67 6.59
C LEU A 325 4.60 13.75 5.73
N ILE A 326 4.98 12.61 6.31
CA ILE A 326 5.79 11.55 5.72
C ILE A 326 4.92 10.36 5.37
N ALA A 327 4.00 9.96 6.26
CA ALA A 327 3.18 8.78 6.07
C ALA A 327 1.71 9.09 6.36
N LEU A 328 0.84 8.74 5.42
CA LEU A 328 -0.60 8.91 5.50
C LEU A 328 -1.32 7.61 5.14
N PHE A 329 -1.99 7.03 6.13
CA PHE A 329 -2.78 5.79 5.97
C PHE A 329 -4.24 6.05 6.28
N LEU A 330 -5.07 6.00 5.24
CA LEU A 330 -6.52 6.25 5.30
C LEU A 330 -7.31 5.08 4.70
N ASP A 331 -6.66 3.96 4.41
CA ASP A 331 -7.28 2.82 3.76
C ASP A 331 -8.39 2.18 4.62
N HIS A 332 -9.35 1.53 3.96
CA HIS A 332 -10.51 0.91 4.62
C HIS A 332 -11.30 1.91 5.49
N ASN A 333 -11.77 2.98 4.85
CA ASN A 333 -12.69 3.96 5.42
C ASN A 333 -13.86 4.21 4.45
N LEU A 334 -14.62 5.27 4.67
CA LEU A 334 -15.77 5.67 3.87
C LEU A 334 -15.57 7.07 3.25
N PHE A 335 -14.31 7.47 2.98
CA PHE A 335 -14.03 8.74 2.31
C PHE A 335 -14.59 8.74 0.87
N SER A 336 -15.28 9.82 0.51
CA SER A 336 -15.97 9.98 -0.78
C SER A 336 -15.45 11.20 -1.54
N CYS A 337 -16.11 11.55 -2.65
CA CYS A 337 -15.68 12.63 -3.55
C CYS A 337 -14.31 12.33 -4.19
N THR A 338 -13.69 13.33 -4.82
CA THR A 338 -12.41 13.16 -5.53
C THR A 338 -11.23 13.24 -4.58
N ILE A 339 -10.14 12.53 -4.89
CA ILE A 339 -8.84 12.74 -4.23
C ILE A 339 -8.37 14.17 -4.58
N PRO A 340 -8.10 15.05 -3.60
CA PRO A 340 -7.80 16.46 -3.87
C PRO A 340 -6.41 16.61 -4.49
N LEU A 341 -6.29 17.50 -5.48
CA LEU A 341 -5.02 17.80 -6.15
C LEU A 341 -3.93 18.32 -5.19
N SER A 342 -4.33 18.95 -4.07
CA SER A 342 -3.42 19.39 -3.03
C SER A 342 -2.60 18.26 -2.41
N LEU A 343 -3.03 17.00 -2.55
CA LEU A 343 -2.27 15.84 -2.08
C LEU A 343 -0.91 15.73 -2.78
N GLY A 344 -0.81 16.17 -4.05
CA GLY A 344 0.47 16.26 -4.79
C GLY A 344 1.43 17.32 -4.22
N SER A 345 0.95 18.23 -3.36
CA SER A 345 1.80 19.23 -2.70
C SER A 345 2.50 18.72 -1.43
N LEU A 346 2.27 17.46 -1.02
CA LEU A 346 2.90 16.86 0.16
C LEU A 346 4.34 16.41 -0.17
N LYS A 347 5.30 17.34 -0.11
CA LYS A 347 6.68 17.15 -0.61
C LYS A 347 7.52 16.12 0.13
N ARG A 348 7.18 15.84 1.39
CA ARG A 348 7.87 14.87 2.25
C ARG A 348 7.20 13.51 2.29
N LEU A 349 6.08 13.33 1.57
CA LEU A 349 5.29 12.11 1.64
C LEU A 349 6.06 10.94 1.03
N GLU A 350 6.25 9.91 1.84
CA GLU A 350 6.89 8.66 1.47
C GLU A 350 5.90 7.50 1.47
N MET A 351 4.79 7.57 2.18
CA MET A 351 3.78 6.49 2.20
C MET A 351 2.38 7.07 2.13
N LEU A 352 1.60 6.57 1.17
CA LEU A 352 0.22 7.00 0.94
C LEU A 352 -0.68 5.80 0.67
N TRP A 353 -1.53 5.44 1.64
CA TRP A 353 -2.54 4.40 1.44
C TRP A 353 -3.95 4.99 1.53
N LEU A 354 -4.65 4.95 0.41
CA LEU A 354 -6.03 5.41 0.24
C LEU A 354 -6.95 4.27 -0.22
N SER A 355 -6.47 3.02 -0.20
CA SER A 355 -7.21 1.90 -0.75
C SER A 355 -8.50 1.60 0.01
N ASN A 356 -9.47 0.95 -0.64
CA ASN A 356 -10.76 0.60 -0.03
C ASN A 356 -11.51 1.81 0.56
N ASN A 357 -11.70 2.87 -0.24
CA ASN A 357 -12.60 3.97 0.05
C ASN A 357 -13.59 4.19 -1.13
N PRO A 358 -14.79 4.72 -0.87
CA PRO A 358 -15.75 5.01 -1.93
C PRO A 358 -15.47 6.34 -2.67
N PHE A 359 -14.20 6.65 -2.99
CA PHE A 359 -13.85 7.85 -3.77
C PHE A 359 -14.58 7.84 -5.12
N ASP A 360 -15.04 9.01 -5.55
CA ASP A 360 -15.72 9.18 -6.83
C ASP A 360 -14.71 9.29 -7.98
N ALA A 361 -15.23 9.22 -9.21
CA ALA A 361 -14.43 9.42 -10.40
C ALA A 361 -13.74 10.80 -10.37
N GLY A 362 -12.43 10.80 -10.59
CA GLY A 362 -11.58 11.97 -10.63
C GLY A 362 -10.24 11.61 -11.25
N GLU A 363 -9.43 12.62 -11.55
CA GLU A 363 -8.03 12.42 -11.94
C GLU A 363 -7.16 12.15 -10.71
N LEU A 364 -6.06 11.45 -10.92
CA LEU A 364 -5.05 11.24 -9.89
C LEU A 364 -4.28 12.55 -9.64
N PRO A 365 -3.98 12.89 -8.37
CA PRO A 365 -3.24 14.10 -8.04
C PRO A 365 -1.86 14.08 -8.70
N ALA A 366 -1.48 15.18 -9.35
CA ALA A 366 -0.21 15.36 -10.05
C ALA A 366 0.88 15.95 -9.15
#